data_AF-A0A3G8YR82-F1
#
_entry.id   AF-A0A3G8YR82-F1
#
_cell.length_a   1.000
_cell.length_b   1.000
_cell.length_c   1.000
_cell.angle_alpha   90.00
_cell.angle_beta   90.00
_cell.angle_gamma   90.00
#
_symmetry.space_group_name_H-M   'P 1'
#
loop_
_entity.id
_entity.type
_entity.pdbx_description
1 polymer ?
#
loop_
_entity_poly.entity_id
_entity_poly.type
_entity_poly.pdbx_seq_one_letter_code
_entity_poly.pdbx_strand_id
1 'polypeptide(L)'
;MAAWQPSKYTRAQLEERRLTALPMIQAGDTPNQQIADSFGVSTHTFYSWKERLRHQGGLEATPTTGCPSRLTSEQRQQLCTLLQEGACAHHFLEHLS
;
A
#
# COMPACT_ATOMS: atom_id res chain seq x y z
N MET A 1 13.84 -25.77 15.07
CA MET A 1 14.61 -24.51 15.06
C MET A 1 13.64 -23.40 14.73
N ALA A 2 13.36 -22.47 15.65
CA ALA A 2 12.51 -21.34 15.33
C ALA A 2 13.31 -20.40 14.42
N ALA A 3 12.90 -20.27 13.15
CA ALA A 3 13.51 -19.29 12.26
C ALA A 3 13.33 -17.89 12.88
N TRP A 4 14.37 -17.06 12.82
CA TRP A 4 14.27 -15.66 13.22
C TRP A 4 13.14 -14.98 12.44
N GLN A 5 12.17 -14.39 13.15
CA GLN A 5 11.06 -13.66 12.56
C GLN A 5 11.10 -12.19 13.01
N PRO A 6 10.95 -11.23 12.09
CA PRO A 6 10.91 -9.82 12.46
C PRO A 6 9.65 -9.51 13.28
N SER A 7 9.76 -8.59 14.25
CA SER A 7 8.61 -8.19 15.08
C SER A 7 7.54 -7.41 14.29
N LYS A 8 7.92 -6.80 13.17
CA LYS A 8 7.03 -6.09 12.24
C LYS A 8 7.44 -6.40 10.81
N TYR A 9 6.46 -6.69 9.96
CA TYR A 9 6.64 -6.84 8.52
C TYR A 9 6.34 -5.52 7.82
N THR A 10 7.09 -5.20 6.76
CA THR A 10 6.76 -4.09 5.86
C THR A 10 5.50 -4.42 5.04
N ARG A 11 4.87 -3.40 4.43
CA ARG A 11 3.72 -3.61 3.54
C ARG A 11 4.06 -4.54 2.37
N ALA A 12 5.23 -4.36 1.78
CA ALA A 12 5.73 -5.20 0.69
C ALA A 12 5.94 -6.65 1.14
N GLN A 13 6.50 -6.88 2.33
CA GLN A 13 6.66 -8.24 2.86
C GLN A 13 5.32 -8.93 3.18
N LEU A 14 4.33 -8.17 3.66
CA LEU A 14 2.98 -8.70 3.88
C LEU A 14 2.28 -9.06 2.57
N GLU A 15 2.49 -8.26 1.53
CA GLU A 15 2.02 -8.54 0.17
C GLU A 15 2.70 -9.76 -0.42
N GLU A 16 4.02 -9.84 -0.38
CA GLU A 16 4.80 -10.98 -0.84
C GLU A 16 4.27 -12.29 -0.24
N ARG A 17 4.12 -12.35 1.10
CA ARG A 17 3.56 -13.53 1.79
C ARG A 17 2.18 -13.91 1.28
N ARG A 18 1.32 -12.92 1.03
CA ARG A 18 -0.03 -13.14 0.51
C ARG A 18 0.00 -13.68 -0.91
N LEU A 19 0.85 -13.13 -1.78
CA LEU A 19 0.99 -13.57 -3.16
C LEU A 19 1.61 -14.97 -3.26
N THR A 20 2.59 -15.29 -2.41
CA THR A 20 3.16 -16.65 -2.34
C THR A 20 2.11 -17.70 -1.91
N ALA A 21 1.13 -17.32 -1.09
CA ALA A 21 0.04 -18.21 -0.69
C ALA A 21 -1.05 -18.40 -1.76
N LEU A 22 -1.15 -17.48 -2.73
CA LEU A 22 -2.18 -17.49 -3.78
C LEU A 22 -2.29 -18.82 -4.53
N PRO A 23 -1.21 -19.42 -5.10
CA PRO A 23 -1.30 -20.68 -5.82
C PRO A 23 -1.75 -21.84 -4.92
N MET A 24 -1.36 -21.86 -3.65
CA MET A 24 -1.79 -22.89 -2.70
C MET A 24 -3.29 -22.76 -2.37
N ILE A 25 -3.79 -21.53 -2.24
CA ILE A 25 -5.21 -21.24 -2.05
C ILE A 25 -6.03 -21.68 -3.26
N GLN A 26 -5.52 -21.43 -4.48
CA GLN A 26 -6.19 -21.78 -5.73
C GLN A 26 -6.21 -23.29 -6.02
N ALA A 27 -5.12 -23.99 -5.70
CA ALA A 27 -5.04 -25.44 -5.86
C ALA A 27 -6.06 -26.16 -4.95
N GLY A 28 -6.21 -25.71 -3.70
CA GLY A 28 -7.21 -26.26 -2.76
C GLY A 28 -6.89 -27.65 -2.19
N ASP A 29 -5.77 -28.27 -2.58
CA ASP A 29 -5.37 -29.62 -2.17
C ASP A 29 -4.72 -29.69 -0.78
N THR A 30 -4.22 -28.56 -0.27
CA THR A 30 -3.54 -28.50 1.04
C THR A 30 -4.50 -27.98 2.12
N PRO A 31 -4.55 -28.61 3.31
CA PRO A 31 -5.37 -28.14 4.42
C PRO A 31 -5.04 -26.69 4.81
N ASN A 32 -6.06 -25.86 5.01
CA ASN A 32 -5.90 -24.43 5.34
C ASN A 32 -4.99 -24.20 6.56
N GLN A 33 -5.06 -25.06 7.58
CA GLN A 33 -4.22 -24.99 8.78
C GLN A 33 -2.73 -25.15 8.43
N GLN A 34 -2.40 -26.14 7.60
CA GLN A 34 -1.03 -26.43 7.22
C GLN A 34 -0.42 -25.30 6.39
N ILE A 35 -1.23 -24.67 5.53
CA ILE A 35 -0.82 -23.45 4.81
C ILE A 35 -0.61 -22.31 5.81
N ALA A 36 -1.54 -22.07 6.74
CA ALA A 36 -1.39 -21.03 7.75
C ALA A 36 -0.10 -21.19 8.58
N ASP A 37 0.23 -22.42 8.98
CA ASP A 37 1.44 -22.75 9.72
C ASP A 37 2.72 -22.50 8.89
N SER A 38 2.73 -22.87 7.60
CA SER A 38 3.88 -22.65 6.72
C SER A 38 4.17 -21.15 6.52
N PHE A 39 3.11 -20.33 6.49
CA PHE A 39 3.24 -18.89 6.42
C PHE A 39 3.41 -18.24 7.79
N GLY A 40 3.31 -18.94 8.91
CA GLY A 40 3.38 -18.35 10.25
C GLY A 40 2.27 -17.31 10.50
N VAL A 41 1.05 -17.60 10.05
CA VAL A 41 -0.15 -16.79 10.28
C VAL A 41 -1.21 -17.61 11.02
N SER A 42 -2.14 -16.94 11.69
CA SER A 42 -3.30 -17.64 12.24
C SER A 42 -4.20 -18.15 11.13
N THR A 43 -4.95 -19.22 11.39
CA THR A 43 -6.00 -19.69 10.47
C THR A 43 -7.05 -18.63 10.18
N HIS A 44 -7.44 -17.83 11.17
CA HIS A 44 -8.36 -16.71 10.97
C HIS A 44 -7.81 -15.69 9.95
N THR A 45 -6.52 -15.33 10.06
CA THR A 45 -5.84 -14.49 9.06
C THR A 45 -5.88 -15.14 7.68
N PHE A 46 -5.64 -16.44 7.59
CA PHE A 46 -5.71 -17.16 6.33
C PHE A 46 -7.12 -17.15 5.71
N TYR A 47 -8.17 -17.37 6.50
CA TYR A 47 -9.56 -17.24 6.04
C TYR A 47 -9.87 -15.83 5.53
N SER A 48 -9.36 -14.78 6.19
CA SER A 48 -9.53 -13.41 5.71
C SER A 48 -8.85 -13.16 4.35
N TRP A 49 -7.76 -13.87 4.03
CA TRP A 49 -7.16 -13.81 2.69
C TRP A 49 -8.06 -14.48 1.65
N LYS A 50 -8.59 -15.67 1.94
CA LYS A 50 -9.52 -16.36 1.03
C LYS A 50 -10.77 -15.52 0.76
N GLU A 51 -11.31 -14.90 1.80
CA GLU A 51 -12.46 -14.01 1.69
C GLU A 51 -12.15 -12.78 0.81
N ARG A 52 -10.99 -12.16 1.04
CA ARG A 52 -10.53 -11.05 0.20
C ARG A 52 -10.37 -11.47 -1.26
N LEU A 53 -9.76 -12.62 -1.52
CA LEU A 53 -9.60 -13.16 -2.87
C LEU A 53 -10.96 -13.37 -3.55
N ARG A 54 -11.95 -13.90 -2.81
CA ARG A 54 -13.32 -14.10 -3.31
C ARG A 54 -14.02 -12.79 -3.67
N HIS A 55 -13.86 -11.74 -2.85
CA HIS A 55 -14.59 -10.48 -3.03
C HIS A 55 -13.89 -9.44 -3.90
N GLN A 56 -12.56 -9.40 -3.88
CA GLN A 56 -11.75 -8.37 -4.54
C GLN A 56 -10.95 -8.91 -5.74
N GLY A 57 -10.93 -10.23 -5.94
CA GLY A 57 -10.22 -10.86 -7.05
C GLY A 57 -8.71 -10.96 -6.90
N GLY A 58 -8.12 -10.36 -5.85
CA GLY A 58 -6.68 -10.33 -5.65
C GLY A 58 -6.24 -10.21 -4.19
N LEU A 59 -4.97 -10.56 -3.95
CA LEU A 59 -4.29 -10.47 -2.65
C LEU A 59 -3.20 -9.40 -2.59
N GLU A 60 -2.97 -8.71 -3.71
CA GLU A 60 -2.06 -7.58 -3.84
C GLU A 60 -2.42 -6.45 -2.86
N ALA A 61 -1.42 -5.69 -2.46
CA ALA A 61 -1.66 -4.50 -1.66
C ALA A 61 -2.43 -3.49 -2.51
N THR A 62 -3.65 -3.16 -2.09
CA THR A 62 -4.37 -2.05 -2.69
C THR A 62 -3.57 -0.77 -2.41
N PRO A 63 -3.08 -0.06 -3.45
CA PRO A 63 -2.34 1.17 -3.25
C PRO A 63 -3.25 2.15 -2.51
N THR A 64 -2.78 2.65 -1.36
CA THR A 64 -3.49 3.71 -0.66
C THR A 64 -3.34 4.98 -1.49
N THR A 65 -4.39 5.34 -2.23
CA THR A 65 -4.50 6.70 -2.74
C THR A 65 -4.54 7.61 -1.51
N GLY A 66 -3.54 8.47 -1.36
CA GLY A 66 -3.48 9.40 -0.24
C GLY A 66 -4.76 10.25 -0.15
N CYS A 67 -4.87 11.04 0.92
CA CYS A 67 -5.98 12.00 1.03
C CYS A 67 -6.07 12.83 -0.27
N PRO A 68 -7.24 12.90 -0.93
CA PRO A 68 -7.39 13.65 -2.16
C PRO A 68 -6.96 15.10 -1.90
N SER A 69 -6.24 15.68 -2.87
CA SER A 69 -5.82 17.08 -2.81
C SER A 69 -7.02 17.96 -2.48
N ARG A 70 -6.92 18.76 -1.41
CA ARG A 70 -7.98 19.72 -1.03
C ARG A 70 -8.11 20.87 -2.03
N LEU A 71 -7.11 21.04 -2.90
CA LEU A 71 -7.11 22.01 -3.99
C LEU A 71 -7.40 21.31 -5.31
N THR A 72 -8.34 21.86 -6.07
CA THR A 72 -8.55 21.50 -7.48
C THR A 72 -7.35 21.93 -8.34
N SER A 73 -7.26 21.43 -9.57
CA SER A 73 -6.24 21.86 -10.54
C SER A 73 -6.24 23.37 -10.75
N GLU A 74 -7.43 23.97 -10.85
CA GLU A 74 -7.61 25.41 -11.00
C GLU A 74 -7.10 26.19 -9.78
N GLN A 75 -7.42 25.73 -8.56
CA GLN A 75 -6.95 26.36 -7.33
C GLN A 75 -5.44 26.23 -7.15
N ARG A 76 -4.84 25.14 -7.63
CA ARG A 76 -3.37 25.00 -7.68
C ARG A 76 -2.75 25.99 -8.65
N GLN A 77 -3.35 26.19 -9.81
CA GLN A 77 -2.86 27.16 -10.78
C GLN A 77 -2.94 28.59 -10.23
N GLN A 78 -4.07 28.92 -9.59
CA GLN A 78 -4.25 30.21 -8.90
C GLN A 78 -3.22 30.42 -7.80
N LEU A 79 -2.94 29.39 -6.99
CA LEU A 79 -1.89 29.46 -5.98
C LEU A 79 -0.51 29.70 -6.59
N CYS A 80 -0.15 29.01 -7.69
CA CYS A 80 1.12 29.24 -8.39
C CYS A 80 1.24 30.68 -8.89
N THR A 81 0.16 31.23 -9.48
CA THR A 81 0.13 32.62 -9.93
C THR A 81 0.32 33.60 -8.78
N LEU A 82 -0.41 33.43 -7.68
CA LEU A 82 -0.29 34.30 -6.50
C LEU A 82 1.11 34.24 -5.85
N LEU A 83 1.73 33.05 -5.82
CA LEU A 83 3.10 32.88 -5.33
C LEU A 83 4.12 33.59 -6.23
N GLN A 84 3.94 33.53 -7.56
CA GLN A 84 4.82 34.21 -8.51
C GLN A 84 4.67 35.74 -8.44
N GLU A 85 3.44 36.23 -8.36
CA GLU A 85 3.14 37.66 -8.22
C GLU A 85 3.68 38.21 -6.89
N GLY A 86 3.51 37.47 -5.79
CA GLY A 86 4.08 37.83 -4.49
C GLY A 86 5.61 37.82 -4.46
N ALA A 87 6.25 36.86 -5.16
CA ALA A 87 7.70 36.80 -5.29
C ALA A 87 8.27 38.00 -6.07
N CYS A 88 7.58 38.42 -7.14
CA CYS A 88 7.92 39.63 -7.88
C CYS A 88 7.68 40.90 -7.05
N ALA A 89 6.57 40.98 -6.31
CA ALA A 89 6.22 42.15 -5.49
C ALA A 89 7.18 42.39 -4.31
N HIS A 90 7.75 41.33 -3.75
CA HIS A 90 8.73 41.39 -2.67
C HIS A 90 10.20 41.32 -3.14
N HIS A 91 10.48 41.45 -4.45
CA HIS A 91 11.82 41.47 -5.05
C HIS A 91 12.70 40.25 -4.72
N PHE A 92 12.13 39.11 -4.35
CA PHE A 92 12.90 37.90 -4.02
C PHE A 92 13.64 37.30 -5.24
N LEU A 93 13.29 37.72 -6.47
CA LEU A 93 13.88 37.24 -7.72
C LEU A 93 15.11 38.03 -8.20
N GLU A 94 15.44 39.19 -7.61
CA GLU A 94 16.63 39.97 -8.01
C GLU A 94 17.96 39.31 -7.60
N HIS A 95 17.93 38.17 -6.90
CA HIS A 95 19.14 37.52 -6.37
C HIS A 95 19.42 36.12 -6.93
N LEU A 96 18.79 35.73 -8.05
CA LEU A 96 19.16 34.54 -8.80
C LEU A 96 19.38 34.87 -10.28
N SER A 97 20.62 35.26 -10.55
CA SER A 97 21.36 35.36 -11.82
C SER A 97 21.50 36.75 -12.46
#